data_AF-A0AAW3ZGC8-F1
#
_entry.id   AF-A0AAW3ZGC8-F1
#
_cell.length_a   1.000
_cell.length_b   1.000
_cell.length_c   1.000
_cell.angle_alpha   90.00
_cell.angle_beta   90.00
_cell.angle_gamma   90.00
#
_symmetry.space_group_name_H-M   'P 1'
#
loop_
_entity.id
_entity.type
_entity.pdbx_description
1 polymer ?
#
loop_
_entity_poly.entity_id
_entity_poly.type
_entity_poly.pdbx_seq_one_letter_code
_entity_poly.pdbx_strand_id
1 'polypeptide(L)'
;MSSTEPARPARLDARQLLSEWGQELFSLDRGLLWTIAQLVVRPGQLIRLYVDWRDPRIVRPSRLLLVLFAIAALMWQADGVGEDFFAGFFGQLEASHMNAQVIGAAQWVLNHFSLLLTLLWAPATGGAVQQCYRSLNLNLAESLVFGLYTLCLFVPLQLLVWVLVAWAAEWVYLIYLLPLLVITHAAYGYARADGFGWARALLCGVLAQVVLFLGLLSGLFALAAFAHLIP
;
A
#
# COMPACT_ATOMS: atom_id res chain seq x y z
N MET A 1 -11.92 10.17 -43.51
CA MET A 1 -11.15 10.46 -42.29
C MET A 1 -11.10 9.19 -41.48
N SER A 2 -10.03 8.39 -41.58
CA SER A 2 -9.87 7.18 -40.78
C SER A 2 -9.50 7.60 -39.36
N SER A 3 -10.43 7.47 -38.43
CA SER A 3 -10.14 7.50 -37.00
C SER A 3 -9.24 6.31 -36.69
N THR A 4 -7.92 6.53 -36.70
CA THR A 4 -6.98 5.60 -36.07
C THR A 4 -7.20 5.71 -34.57
N GLU A 5 -8.16 4.94 -34.04
CA GLU A 5 -8.20 4.69 -32.61
C GLU A 5 -6.82 4.13 -32.21
N PRO A 6 -6.19 4.66 -31.16
CA PRO A 6 -4.93 4.12 -30.69
C PRO A 6 -5.16 2.65 -30.31
N ALA A 7 -4.41 1.75 -30.97
CA ALA A 7 -4.49 0.33 -30.69
C ALA A 7 -4.16 0.08 -29.21
N ARG A 8 -4.96 -0.76 -28.54
CA ARG A 8 -4.70 -1.10 -27.14
C ARG A 8 -3.30 -1.72 -27.00
N PRO A 9 -2.53 -1.32 -25.98
CA PRO A 9 -1.23 -1.92 -25.72
C PRO A 9 -1.37 -3.41 -25.41
N ALA A 10 -0.29 -4.17 -25.62
CA ALA A 10 -0.22 -5.56 -25.21
C ALA A 10 -0.52 -5.68 -23.69
N ARG A 11 -1.18 -6.77 -23.29
CA ARG A 11 -1.48 -7.03 -21.88
C ARG A 11 -0.22 -7.01 -21.03
N LEU A 12 -0.36 -6.52 -19.81
CA LEU A 12 0.75 -6.46 -18.86
C LEU A 12 1.24 -7.87 -18.54
N ASP A 13 2.51 -8.15 -18.78
CA ASP A 13 3.14 -9.38 -18.30
C ASP A 13 4.02 -9.09 -17.06
N ALA A 14 4.22 -10.09 -16.21
CA ALA A 14 5.11 -10.01 -15.06
C ALA A 14 6.54 -9.66 -15.48
N ARG A 15 7.01 -10.19 -16.62
CA ARG A 15 8.34 -9.86 -17.16
C ARG A 15 8.46 -8.38 -17.54
N GLN A 16 7.41 -7.82 -18.14
CA GLN A 16 7.36 -6.39 -18.44
C GLN A 16 7.40 -5.58 -17.15
N LEU A 17 6.52 -5.88 -16.19
CA LEU A 17 6.49 -5.19 -14.89
C LEU A 17 7.86 -5.22 -14.20
N LEU A 18 8.54 -6.36 -14.17
CA LEU A 18 9.89 -6.49 -13.60
C LEU A 18 10.94 -5.67 -14.35
N SER A 19 10.90 -5.66 -15.69
CA SER A 19 11.85 -4.88 -16.50
C SER A 19 11.69 -3.37 -16.29
N GLU A 20 10.45 -2.92 -16.07
CA GLU A 20 10.13 -1.51 -15.84
C GLU A 20 10.64 -1.01 -14.47
N TRP A 21 10.67 -1.88 -13.45
CA TRP A 21 11.18 -1.52 -12.12
C TRP A 21 12.64 -1.08 -12.13
N GLY A 22 13.47 -1.68 -12.99
CA GLY A 22 14.90 -1.35 -13.05
C GLY A 22 15.22 -0.05 -13.80
N GLN A 23 14.38 0.36 -14.74
CA GLN A 23 14.70 1.45 -15.68
C GLN A 23 14.21 2.83 -15.23
N GLU A 24 13.21 2.91 -14.35
CA GLU A 24 12.47 4.15 -14.11
C GLU A 24 12.62 4.77 -12.72
N LEU A 25 13.51 4.25 -11.88
CA LEU A 25 13.68 4.72 -10.49
C LEU A 25 14.09 6.20 -10.40
N PHE A 26 14.67 6.78 -11.46
CA PHE A 26 15.29 8.11 -11.44
C PHE A 26 14.66 9.15 -12.40
N SER A 27 13.55 8.85 -13.08
CA SER A 27 12.88 9.83 -13.95
C SER A 27 11.80 10.61 -13.20
N LEU A 28 12.09 11.85 -12.80
CA LEU A 28 11.10 12.76 -12.21
C LEU A 28 10.14 13.30 -13.29
N ASP A 29 9.00 12.65 -13.43
CA ASP A 29 7.97 13.01 -14.41
C ASP A 29 7.00 14.07 -13.90
N ARG A 30 6.53 14.93 -14.82
CA ARG A 30 5.55 16.00 -14.55
C ARG A 30 4.17 15.48 -14.12
N GLY A 31 3.90 14.18 -14.27
CA GLY A 31 2.60 13.56 -13.98
C GLY A 31 2.33 13.21 -12.51
N LEU A 32 3.28 13.39 -11.59
CA LEU A 32 3.20 12.85 -10.23
C LEU A 32 2.02 13.42 -9.44
N LEU A 33 1.94 14.75 -9.32
CA LEU A 33 0.86 15.41 -8.58
C LEU A 33 -0.51 15.13 -9.20
N TRP A 34 -0.59 15.11 -10.53
CA TRP A 34 -1.81 14.79 -11.25
C TRP A 34 -2.26 13.35 -10.97
N THR A 35 -1.33 12.40 -10.95
CA THR A 35 -1.60 10.99 -10.63
C THR A 35 -2.12 10.83 -9.20
N ILE A 36 -1.46 11.48 -8.22
CA ILE A 36 -1.93 11.47 -6.83
C ILE A 36 -3.35 12.05 -6.72
N ALA A 37 -3.59 13.21 -7.35
CA ALA A 37 -4.90 13.85 -7.31
C ALA A 37 -6.00 12.95 -7.91
N GLN A 38 -5.74 12.34 -9.06
CA GLN A 38 -6.68 11.40 -9.69
C GLN A 38 -6.85 10.12 -8.87
N LEU A 39 -5.80 9.63 -8.23
CA LEU A 39 -5.88 8.47 -7.34
C LEU A 39 -6.75 8.76 -6.12
N VAL A 40 -6.67 9.95 -5.55
CA VAL A 40 -7.53 10.39 -4.43
C VAL A 40 -8.98 10.64 -4.87
N VAL A 41 -9.21 11.13 -6.08
CA VAL A 41 -10.58 11.50 -6.51
C VAL A 41 -11.33 10.33 -7.16
N ARG A 42 -10.65 9.51 -7.97
CA ARG A 42 -11.22 8.42 -8.79
C ARG A 42 -10.21 7.25 -8.93
N PRO A 43 -9.85 6.55 -7.85
CA PRO A 43 -8.78 5.55 -7.85
C PRO A 43 -9.00 4.43 -8.86
N GLY A 44 -10.20 3.83 -8.88
CA GLY A 44 -10.50 2.72 -9.78
C GLY A 44 -10.40 3.10 -11.27
N GLN A 45 -10.86 4.30 -11.63
CA GLN A 45 -10.78 4.76 -13.03
C GLN A 45 -9.34 5.04 -13.44
N LEU A 46 -8.52 5.62 -12.56
CA LEU A 46 -7.10 5.84 -12.84
C LEU A 46 -6.37 4.50 -13.03
N ILE A 47 -6.60 3.53 -12.15
CA ILE A 47 -5.94 2.22 -12.25
C ILE A 47 -6.36 1.53 -13.56
N ARG A 48 -7.63 1.63 -13.96
CA ARG A 48 -8.12 1.13 -15.25
C ARG A 48 -7.47 1.80 -16.45
N LEU A 49 -7.37 3.12 -16.44
CA LEU A 49 -6.67 3.85 -17.50
C LEU A 49 -5.20 3.40 -17.61
N TYR A 50 -4.55 3.09 -16.49
CA TYR A 50 -3.19 2.57 -16.52
C TYR A 50 -3.11 1.12 -17.01
N VAL A 51 -4.00 0.24 -16.53
CA VAL A 51 -3.99 -1.20 -16.87
C VAL A 51 -4.42 -1.43 -18.31
N ASP A 52 -5.50 -0.81 -18.76
CA ASP A 52 -6.11 -1.07 -20.06
C ASP A 52 -5.49 -0.23 -21.19
N TRP A 53 -5.06 1.00 -20.89
CA TRP A 53 -4.66 1.98 -21.90
C TRP A 53 -3.22 2.47 -21.78
N ARG A 54 -2.52 2.18 -20.68
CA ARG A 54 -1.16 2.69 -20.43
C ARG A 54 -1.04 4.20 -20.66
N ASP A 55 -2.00 4.97 -20.18
CA ASP A 55 -2.01 6.42 -20.38
C ASP A 55 -0.67 7.02 -19.92
N PRO A 56 0.11 7.66 -20.80
CA PRO A 56 1.44 8.17 -20.49
C PRO A 56 1.43 9.32 -19.47
N ARG A 57 0.26 9.91 -19.19
CA ARG A 57 0.10 10.93 -18.15
C ARG A 57 0.08 10.32 -16.74
N ILE A 58 -0.26 9.04 -16.62
CA ILE A 58 -0.33 8.34 -15.35
C ILE A 58 1.07 7.87 -14.97
N VAL A 59 1.53 8.30 -13.81
CA VAL A 59 2.79 7.84 -13.23
C VAL A 59 2.65 6.38 -12.82
N ARG A 60 3.63 5.57 -13.24
CA ARG A 60 3.69 4.15 -12.90
C ARG A 60 3.69 3.93 -11.39
N PRO A 61 3.05 2.86 -10.89
CA PRO A 61 2.81 2.69 -9.47
C PRO A 61 4.11 2.46 -8.67
N SER A 62 5.09 1.76 -9.22
CA SER A 62 6.39 1.50 -8.56
C SER A 62 7.15 2.80 -8.30
N ARG A 63 7.25 3.66 -9.31
CA ARG A 63 7.89 4.98 -9.20
C ARG A 63 7.13 5.89 -8.24
N LEU A 64 5.81 5.94 -8.35
CA LEU A 64 4.98 6.73 -7.43
C LEU A 64 5.20 6.30 -5.98
N LEU A 65 5.21 4.99 -5.73
CA LEU A 65 5.42 4.42 -4.41
C LEU A 65 6.79 4.81 -3.83
N LEU A 66 7.85 4.74 -4.63
CA LEU A 66 9.19 5.13 -4.20
C LEU A 66 9.27 6.60 -3.80
N VAL A 67 8.68 7.50 -4.59
CA VAL A 67 8.65 8.93 -4.24
C VAL A 67 7.86 9.14 -2.95
N LEU A 68 6.70 8.48 -2.79
CA LEU A 68 5.89 8.57 -1.58
C LEU A 68 6.61 8.04 -0.34
N PHE A 69 7.34 6.94 -0.46
CA PHE A 69 8.16 6.40 0.63
C PHE A 69 9.38 7.27 0.95
N ALA A 70 10.01 7.86 -0.06
CA ALA A 70 11.08 8.82 0.18
C ALA A 70 10.56 10.03 0.97
N ILE A 71 9.40 10.57 0.59
CA ILE A 71 8.74 11.66 1.33
C ILE A 71 8.40 11.20 2.76
N ALA A 72 7.81 10.01 2.91
CA ALA A 72 7.46 9.46 4.22
C ALA A 72 8.68 9.27 5.13
N ALA A 73 9.78 8.75 4.60
CA ALA A 73 11.02 8.57 5.34
C ALA A 73 11.65 9.90 5.76
N LEU A 74 11.65 10.90 4.87
CA LEU A 74 12.14 12.25 5.19
C LEU A 74 11.29 12.92 6.27
N MET A 75 9.96 12.79 6.20
CA MET A 75 9.06 13.31 7.23
C MET A 75 9.28 12.62 8.57
N TRP A 76 9.43 11.29 8.55
CA TRP A 76 9.72 10.51 9.76
C TRP A 76 11.02 10.93 10.44
N GLN A 77 12.05 11.21 9.65
CA GLN A 77 13.34 11.68 10.17
C GLN A 77 13.29 13.13 10.68
N ALA A 78 12.46 13.98 10.07
CA ALA A 78 12.39 15.40 10.41
C ALA A 78 11.68 15.68 11.74
N ASP A 79 10.63 14.91 12.07
CA ASP A 79 9.78 15.21 13.24
C ASP A 79 10.35 14.67 14.57
N GLY A 80 11.28 13.70 14.57
CA GLY A 80 11.82 13.07 15.79
C GLY A 80 10.80 12.26 16.61
N VAL A 81 9.49 12.50 16.41
CA VAL A 81 8.35 11.82 17.05
C VAL A 81 8.41 10.30 16.92
N GLY A 82 9.00 9.79 15.84
CA GLY A 82 9.19 8.35 15.66
C GLY A 82 10.04 7.71 16.76
N GLU A 83 11.10 8.38 17.20
CA GLU A 83 11.99 7.86 18.25
C GLU A 83 11.27 7.83 19.60
N ASP A 84 10.56 8.90 19.96
CA ASP A 84 9.81 8.99 21.21
C ASP A 84 8.65 7.98 21.26
N PHE A 85 7.93 7.81 20.14
CA PHE A 85 6.86 6.83 20.04
C PHE A 85 7.38 5.40 20.24
N PHE A 86 8.45 5.03 19.54
CA PHE A 86 9.03 3.69 19.67
C PHE A 86 9.65 3.47 21.05
N ALA A 87 10.34 4.46 21.61
CA ALA A 87 10.88 4.38 22.96
C ALA A 87 9.79 4.16 24.02
N GLY A 88 8.67 4.90 23.93
CA GLY A 88 7.52 4.72 24.82
C GLY A 88 6.87 3.34 24.66
N PHE A 89 6.71 2.86 23.43
CA PHE A 89 6.16 1.53 23.15
C PHE A 89 7.04 0.41 23.69
N PHE A 90 8.36 0.44 23.44
CA PHE A 90 9.28 -0.57 23.94
C PHE A 90 9.44 -0.51 25.47
N GLY A 91 9.44 0.68 26.07
CA GLY A 91 9.44 0.83 27.52
C GLY A 91 8.23 0.17 28.18
N GLN A 92 7.04 0.23 27.57
CA GLN A 92 5.86 -0.51 28.05
C GLN A 92 5.98 -2.03 27.86
N LEU A 93 6.52 -2.49 26.72
CA LEU A 93 6.74 -3.92 26.50
C LEU A 93 7.72 -4.51 27.51
N GLU A 94 8.80 -3.80 27.82
CA GLU A 94 9.75 -4.20 28.87
C GLU A 94 9.10 -4.23 30.26
N ALA A 95 8.27 -3.23 30.58
CA ALA A 95 7.51 -3.18 31.83
C ALA A 95 6.48 -4.32 31.96
N SER A 96 6.02 -4.90 30.85
CA SER A 96 5.04 -5.98 30.84
C SER A 96 5.60 -7.39 31.13
N HIS A 97 6.88 -7.51 31.51
CA HIS A 97 7.57 -8.78 31.78
C HIS A 97 7.53 -9.78 30.61
N MET A 98 7.37 -9.31 29.37
CA MET A 98 7.49 -10.18 28.21
C MET A 98 8.91 -10.72 28.08
N ASN A 99 9.03 -11.91 27.47
CA ASN A 99 10.33 -12.49 27.16
C ASN A 99 11.15 -11.54 26.26
N ALA A 100 12.42 -11.31 26.61
CA ALA A 100 13.36 -10.46 25.86
C ALA A 100 13.45 -10.82 24.37
N GLN A 101 13.29 -12.11 24.02
CA GLN A 101 13.24 -12.57 22.63
C GLN A 101 12.01 -12.04 21.87
N VAL A 102 10.85 -11.97 22.54
CA VAL A 102 9.62 -11.43 21.95
C VAL A 102 9.75 -9.92 21.76
N ILE A 103 10.36 -9.22 22.72
CA ILE A 103 10.65 -7.79 22.62
C ILE A 103 11.61 -7.53 21.45
N GLY A 104 12.69 -8.30 21.32
CA GLY A 104 13.64 -8.19 20.21
C GLY A 104 13.01 -8.48 18.84
N ALA A 105 12.12 -9.47 18.74
CA ALA A 105 11.37 -9.76 17.52
C ALA A 105 10.39 -8.62 17.17
N ALA A 106 9.70 -8.05 18.15
CA ALA A 106 8.82 -6.91 17.96
C ALA A 106 9.60 -5.67 17.51
N GLN A 107 10.77 -5.41 18.12
CA GLN A 107 11.69 -4.35 17.69
C GLN A 107 12.12 -4.52 16.24
N TRP A 108 12.54 -5.72 15.86
CA TRP A 108 12.94 -6.01 14.49
C TRP A 108 11.80 -5.76 13.49
N VAL A 109 10.59 -6.24 13.79
CA VAL A 109 9.43 -6.05 12.92
C VAL A 109 9.04 -4.59 12.80
N LEU A 110 9.07 -3.82 13.89
CA LEU A 110 8.76 -2.39 13.85
C LEU A 110 9.80 -1.59 13.07
N ASN A 111 11.09 -1.90 13.23
CA ASN A 111 12.18 -1.28 12.47
C ASN A 111 12.09 -1.58 10.96
N HIS A 112 11.52 -2.73 10.58
CA HIS A 112 11.34 -3.13 9.18
C HIS A 112 9.88 -3.03 8.71
N PHE A 113 9.01 -2.40 9.49
CA PHE A 113 7.56 -2.45 9.28
C PHE A 113 7.17 -1.89 7.92
N SER A 114 7.77 -0.78 7.49
CA SER A 114 7.53 -0.16 6.19
C SER A 114 7.84 -1.11 5.03
N LEU A 115 8.95 -1.86 5.13
CA LEU A 115 9.34 -2.83 4.10
C LEU A 115 8.41 -4.04 4.09
N LEU A 116 8.14 -4.62 5.27
CA LEU A 116 7.23 -5.75 5.41
C LEU A 116 5.82 -5.42 4.91
N LEU A 117 5.31 -4.26 5.30
CA LEU A 117 4.02 -3.76 4.86
C LEU A 117 3.99 -3.64 3.35
N THR A 118 5.01 -3.06 2.71
CA THR A 118 5.08 -2.97 1.25
C THR A 118 5.06 -4.33 0.56
N LEU A 119 5.92 -5.24 1.02
CA LEU A 119 6.14 -6.53 0.40
C LEU A 119 4.91 -7.45 0.53
N LEU A 120 4.18 -7.33 1.65
CA LEU A 120 2.97 -8.11 1.90
C LEU A 120 1.71 -7.43 1.34
N TRP A 121 1.64 -6.11 1.32
CA TRP A 121 0.45 -5.36 0.91
C TRP A 121 0.11 -5.56 -0.55
N ALA A 122 1.06 -5.34 -1.45
CA ALA A 122 0.82 -5.45 -2.89
C ALA A 122 0.29 -6.84 -3.31
N PRO A 123 0.90 -7.97 -2.88
CA PRO A 123 0.36 -9.29 -3.20
C PRO A 123 -0.93 -9.61 -2.43
N ALA A 124 -1.09 -9.17 -1.17
CA ALA A 124 -2.33 -9.40 -0.42
C ALA A 124 -3.54 -8.71 -1.08
N THR A 125 -3.38 -7.42 -1.41
CA THR A 125 -4.41 -6.64 -2.11
C THR A 125 -4.63 -7.14 -3.53
N GLY A 126 -3.56 -7.45 -4.28
CA GLY A 126 -3.67 -8.04 -5.61
C GLY A 126 -4.41 -9.38 -5.60
N GLY A 127 -4.08 -10.27 -4.68
CA GLY A 127 -4.78 -11.55 -4.51
C GLY A 127 -6.25 -11.39 -4.11
N ALA A 128 -6.54 -10.46 -3.19
CA ALA A 128 -7.91 -10.15 -2.82
C ALA A 128 -8.71 -9.60 -4.00
N VAL A 129 -8.14 -8.67 -4.79
CA VAL A 129 -8.74 -8.14 -6.01
C VAL A 129 -8.97 -9.25 -7.03
N GLN A 130 -7.98 -10.10 -7.28
CA GLN A 130 -8.10 -11.21 -8.22
C GLN A 130 -9.22 -12.18 -7.81
N GLN A 131 -9.31 -12.50 -6.53
CA GLN A 131 -10.33 -13.40 -5.99
C GLN A 131 -11.72 -12.79 -6.03
N CYS A 132 -11.84 -11.54 -5.63
CA CYS A 132 -13.09 -10.82 -5.59
C CYS A 132 -13.64 -10.49 -6.97
N TYR A 133 -12.76 -10.24 -7.92
CA TYR A 133 -13.11 -9.73 -9.22
C TYR A 133 -12.65 -10.67 -10.34
N ARG A 134 -12.83 -11.97 -10.10
CA ARG A 134 -12.62 -13.01 -11.12
C ARG A 134 -13.29 -12.70 -12.46
N SER A 135 -14.43 -12.00 -12.45
CA SER A 135 -15.14 -11.57 -13.66
C SER A 135 -14.37 -10.59 -14.54
N LEU A 136 -13.35 -9.92 -14.00
CA LEU A 136 -12.51 -8.98 -14.76
C LEU A 136 -11.39 -9.67 -15.56
N ASN A 137 -11.18 -10.98 -15.37
CA ASN A 137 -10.12 -11.75 -16.05
C ASN A 137 -8.72 -11.11 -15.94
N LEU A 138 -8.45 -10.45 -14.80
CA LEU A 138 -7.16 -9.85 -14.53
C LEU A 138 -6.09 -10.92 -14.37
N ASN A 139 -4.93 -10.69 -14.98
CA ASN A 139 -3.75 -11.50 -14.72
C ASN A 139 -3.07 -11.07 -13.42
N LEU A 140 -2.04 -11.82 -13.00
CA LEU A 140 -1.32 -11.54 -11.76
C LEU A 140 -0.67 -10.14 -11.76
N ALA A 141 -0.04 -9.74 -12.87
CA ALA A 141 0.65 -8.46 -12.95
C ALA A 141 -0.33 -7.28 -12.87
N GLU A 142 -1.47 -7.37 -13.56
CA GLU A 142 -2.56 -6.39 -13.50
C GLU A 142 -3.11 -6.29 -12.07
N SER A 143 -3.31 -7.43 -11.39
CA SER A 143 -3.78 -7.47 -10.00
C SER A 143 -2.78 -6.86 -9.03
N LEU A 144 -1.47 -7.07 -9.23
CA LEU A 144 -0.42 -6.44 -8.43
C LEU A 144 -0.39 -4.92 -8.61
N VAL A 145 -0.62 -4.43 -9.83
CA VAL A 145 -0.73 -2.99 -10.11
C VAL A 145 -1.86 -2.35 -9.31
N PHE A 146 -3.01 -3.01 -9.19
CA PHE A 146 -4.09 -2.54 -8.30
C PHE A 146 -3.63 -2.42 -6.85
N GLY A 147 -2.89 -3.42 -6.36
CA GLY A 147 -2.35 -3.41 -5.01
C GLY A 147 -1.36 -2.28 -4.76
N LEU A 148 -0.44 -2.06 -5.70
CA LEU A 148 0.54 -0.98 -5.62
C LEU A 148 -0.10 0.40 -5.64
N TYR A 149 -1.10 0.64 -6.50
CA TYR A 149 -1.82 1.92 -6.50
C TYR A 149 -2.65 2.12 -5.24
N THR A 150 -3.25 1.07 -4.69
CA THR A 150 -3.94 1.16 -3.40
C THR A 150 -2.98 1.54 -2.28
N LEU A 151 -1.76 1.00 -2.30
CA LEU A 151 -0.69 1.40 -1.38
C LEU A 151 -0.26 2.86 -1.61
N CYS A 152 -0.16 3.30 -2.86
CA CYS A 152 0.13 4.71 -3.20
C CYS A 152 -0.96 5.68 -2.74
N LEU A 153 -2.19 5.20 -2.51
CA LEU A 153 -3.26 5.99 -1.90
C LEU A 153 -3.16 5.98 -0.37
N PHE A 154 -2.79 4.84 0.21
CA PHE A 154 -2.61 4.68 1.66
C PHE A 154 -1.54 5.63 2.21
N VAL A 155 -0.38 5.72 1.56
CA VAL A 155 0.76 6.49 2.08
C VAL A 155 0.45 7.99 2.27
N PRO A 156 -0.10 8.73 1.28
CA PRO A 156 -0.47 10.14 1.49
C PRO A 156 -1.51 10.34 2.60
N LEU A 157 -2.49 9.44 2.73
CA LEU A 157 -3.47 9.50 3.81
C LEU A 157 -2.80 9.29 5.17
N GLN A 158 -1.85 8.37 5.26
CA GLN A 158 -1.03 8.15 6.44
C GLN A 158 -0.22 9.39 6.80
N LEU A 159 0.46 10.01 5.83
CA LEU A 159 1.22 11.24 6.05
C LEU A 159 0.33 12.39 6.52
N LEU A 160 -0.87 12.53 5.93
CA LEU A 160 -1.84 13.55 6.36
C LEU A 160 -2.27 13.33 7.81
N VAL A 161 -2.64 12.11 8.18
CA VAL A 161 -3.00 11.79 9.57
C VAL A 161 -1.83 12.07 10.50
N TRP A 162 -0.61 11.74 10.09
CA TRP A 162 0.58 12.01 10.89
C TRP A 162 0.79 13.50 11.16
N VAL A 163 0.69 14.34 10.12
CA VAL A 163 0.78 15.80 10.26
C VAL A 163 -0.30 16.35 11.19
N LEU A 164 -1.53 15.81 11.11
CA LEU A 164 -2.62 16.23 12.00
C LEU A 164 -2.36 15.86 13.46
N VAL A 165 -1.82 14.66 13.71
CA VAL A 165 -1.46 14.21 15.07
C VAL A 165 -0.29 15.02 15.64
N ALA A 166 0.70 15.34 14.81
CA ALA A 166 1.82 16.20 15.21
C ALA A 166 1.35 17.61 15.60
N TRP A 167 0.31 18.12 14.94
CA TRP A 167 -0.28 19.42 15.27
C TRP A 167 -1.15 19.39 16.54
N ALA A 168 -1.87 18.29 16.76
CA ALA A 168 -2.78 18.14 17.90
C ALA A 168 -2.79 16.68 18.38
N ALA A 169 -2.10 16.41 19.49
CA ALA A 169 -1.88 15.05 19.99
C ALA A 169 -3.18 14.30 20.33
N GLU A 170 -4.24 15.01 20.73
CA GLU A 170 -5.55 14.39 20.97
C GLU A 170 -6.19 13.78 19.72
N TRP A 171 -5.67 14.08 18.52
CA TRP A 171 -6.11 13.52 17.25
C TRP A 171 -5.47 12.16 16.95
N VAL A 172 -4.65 11.60 17.86
CA VAL A 172 -4.02 10.28 17.71
C VAL A 172 -5.02 9.18 17.35
N TYR A 173 -6.27 9.29 17.84
CA TYR A 173 -7.35 8.33 17.53
C TYR A 173 -7.74 8.29 16.04
N LEU A 174 -7.38 9.30 15.24
CA LEU A 174 -7.57 9.27 13.79
C LEU A 174 -6.83 8.11 13.12
N ILE A 175 -5.75 7.59 13.74
CA ILE A 175 -5.01 6.44 13.20
C ILE A 175 -5.90 5.20 13.06
N TYR A 176 -6.90 5.04 13.95
CA TYR A 176 -7.84 3.92 13.90
C TYR A 176 -8.85 4.04 12.76
N LEU A 177 -9.06 5.25 12.22
CA LEU A 177 -9.94 5.47 11.07
C LEU A 177 -9.24 5.18 9.75
N LEU A 178 -7.91 5.12 9.74
CA LEU A 178 -7.10 5.00 8.53
C LEU A 178 -7.40 3.72 7.73
N PRO A 179 -7.49 2.52 8.35
CA PRO A 179 -7.90 1.32 7.63
C PRO A 179 -9.31 1.44 7.06
N LEU A 180 -10.25 2.06 7.78
CA LEU A 180 -11.62 2.27 7.28
C LEU A 180 -11.63 3.21 6.07
N LEU A 181 -10.88 4.30 6.11
CA LEU A 181 -10.77 5.24 4.99
C LEU A 181 -10.20 4.53 3.75
N VAL A 182 -9.18 3.70 3.93
CA VAL A 182 -8.55 2.98 2.81
C VAL A 182 -9.49 1.93 2.24
N ILE A 183 -10.17 1.15 3.08
CA ILE A 183 -11.17 0.15 2.64
C ILE A 183 -12.33 0.81 1.90
N THR A 184 -12.91 1.87 2.47
CA THR A 184 -14.05 2.57 1.87
C THR A 184 -13.68 3.26 0.57
N HIS A 185 -12.49 3.86 0.49
CA HIS A 185 -12.02 4.56 -0.70
C HIS A 185 -11.63 3.60 -1.82
N ALA A 186 -10.93 2.50 -1.49
CA ALA A 186 -10.68 1.42 -2.43
C ALA A 186 -12.02 0.84 -2.96
N ALA A 187 -12.97 0.55 -2.06
CA ALA A 187 -14.28 0.04 -2.42
C ALA A 187 -15.06 1.00 -3.34
N TYR A 188 -15.01 2.30 -3.05
CA TYR A 188 -15.58 3.34 -3.91
C TYR A 188 -14.97 3.34 -5.31
N GLY A 189 -13.64 3.22 -5.40
CA GLY A 189 -12.91 3.09 -6.65
C GLY A 189 -13.42 1.93 -7.50
N TYR A 190 -13.47 0.75 -6.90
CA TYR A 190 -13.88 -0.47 -7.60
C TYR A 190 -15.37 -0.50 -7.95
N ALA A 191 -16.24 -0.04 -7.06
CA ALA A 191 -17.68 0.00 -7.31
C ALA A 191 -18.01 0.92 -8.50
N ARG A 192 -17.36 2.09 -8.59
CA ARG A 192 -17.66 3.09 -9.63
C ARG A 192 -17.00 2.79 -10.97
N ALA A 193 -15.79 2.24 -11.00
CA ALA A 193 -15.08 1.96 -12.24
C ALA A 193 -15.67 0.76 -12.99
N ASP A 194 -16.08 -0.28 -12.25
CA ASP A 194 -16.41 -1.58 -12.84
C ASP A 194 -17.90 -1.97 -12.63
N GLY A 195 -18.70 -1.08 -12.02
CA GLY A 195 -20.13 -1.30 -11.80
C GLY A 195 -20.45 -2.38 -10.77
N PHE A 196 -19.49 -2.75 -9.91
CA PHE A 196 -19.76 -3.71 -8.84
C PHE A 196 -20.62 -3.10 -7.74
N GLY A 197 -21.46 -3.94 -7.12
CA GLY A 197 -22.18 -3.55 -5.90
C GLY A 197 -21.22 -3.22 -4.76
N TRP A 198 -21.53 -2.15 -4.03
CA TRP A 198 -20.71 -1.65 -2.90
C TRP A 198 -20.40 -2.71 -1.85
N ALA A 199 -21.35 -3.61 -1.54
CA ALA A 199 -21.15 -4.67 -0.57
C ALA A 199 -20.01 -5.62 -0.97
N ARG A 200 -19.92 -5.97 -2.25
CA ARG A 200 -18.83 -6.81 -2.76
C ARG A 200 -17.50 -6.05 -2.67
N ALA A 201 -17.48 -4.78 -3.07
CA ALA A 201 -16.26 -3.99 -3.04
C ALA A 201 -15.71 -3.79 -1.61
N LEU A 202 -16.59 -3.57 -0.62
CA LEU A 202 -16.22 -3.50 0.79
C LEU A 202 -15.70 -4.85 1.31
N LEU A 203 -16.37 -5.95 0.98
CA LEU A 203 -15.92 -7.30 1.34
C LEU A 203 -14.49 -7.55 0.85
N CYS A 204 -14.15 -7.07 -0.35
CA CYS A 204 -12.82 -7.21 -0.93
C CYS A 204 -11.76 -6.39 -0.20
N GLY A 205 -12.08 -5.15 0.17
CA GLY A 205 -11.19 -4.34 0.99
C GLY A 205 -10.94 -4.98 2.36
N VAL A 206 -12.00 -5.50 3.00
CA VAL A 206 -11.88 -6.23 4.27
C VAL A 206 -11.04 -7.50 4.11
N LEU A 207 -11.29 -8.30 3.06
CA LEU A 207 -10.52 -9.51 2.78
C LEU A 207 -9.03 -9.18 2.58
N ALA A 208 -8.72 -8.13 1.82
CA ALA A 208 -7.34 -7.69 1.61
C ALA A 208 -6.65 -7.34 2.93
N GLN A 209 -7.37 -6.63 3.82
CA GLN A 209 -6.84 -6.25 5.13
C GLN A 209 -6.64 -7.46 6.04
N VAL A 210 -7.56 -8.43 6.02
CA VAL A 210 -7.42 -9.68 6.78
C VAL A 210 -6.22 -10.48 6.28
N VAL A 211 -6.05 -10.63 4.96
CA VAL A 211 -4.90 -11.34 4.37
C VAL A 211 -3.59 -10.65 4.74
N LEU A 212 -3.54 -9.32 4.70
CA LEU A 212 -2.38 -8.56 5.15
C LEU A 212 -2.05 -8.83 6.62
N PHE A 213 -3.03 -8.71 7.52
CA PHE A 213 -2.81 -8.92 8.95
C PHE A 213 -2.37 -10.35 9.25
N LEU A 214 -3.00 -11.35 8.62
CA LEU A 214 -2.56 -12.75 8.74
C LEU A 214 -1.13 -12.93 8.22
N GLY A 215 -0.77 -12.28 7.11
CA GLY A 215 0.58 -12.25 6.58
C GLY A 215 1.58 -11.68 7.59
N LEU A 216 1.29 -10.52 8.17
CA LEU A 216 2.15 -9.88 9.18
C LEU A 216 2.29 -10.73 10.45
N LEU A 217 1.18 -11.30 10.95
CA LEU A 217 1.21 -12.20 12.11
C LEU A 217 2.01 -13.47 11.82
N SER A 218 1.83 -14.10 10.65
CA SER A 218 2.59 -15.29 10.27
C SER A 218 4.09 -15.00 10.14
N GLY A 219 4.46 -13.82 9.62
CA GLY A 219 5.84 -13.36 9.57
C GLY A 219 6.44 -13.17 10.97
N LEU A 220 5.70 -12.56 11.89
CA LEU A 220 6.09 -12.42 13.30
C LEU A 220 6.34 -13.80 13.94
N PHE A 221 5.42 -14.75 13.76
CA PHE A 221 5.59 -16.12 14.29
C PHE A 221 6.79 -16.85 13.68
N ALA A 222 7.01 -16.73 12.37
CA ALA A 222 8.14 -17.35 11.69
C ALA A 222 9.47 -16.80 12.22
N LEU A 223 9.57 -15.49 12.44
CA LEU A 223 10.76 -14.85 13.00
C LEU A 223 11.00 -15.24 14.46
N ALA A 224 9.94 -15.29 15.28
CA ALA A 224 10.04 -15.77 16.66
C ALA A 224 10.52 -17.23 16.71
N ALA A 225 9.99 -18.10 15.84
CA ALA A 225 10.43 -19.49 15.73
C ALA A 225 11.89 -19.60 15.27
N PHE A 226 12.32 -18.76 14.33
CA PHE A 226 13.71 -18.72 13.86
C PHE A 226 14.66 -18.22 14.95
N ALA A 227 14.26 -17.22 15.74
CA ALA A 227 15.03 -16.72 16.88
C ALA A 227 15.23 -17.79 17.97
N HIS A 228 14.31 -18.73 18.13
CA HIS A 228 14.48 -19.88 19.03
C HIS A 228 15.45 -20.95 18.50
N LEU A 229 15.73 -20.97 17.20
CA LEU A 229 16.59 -21.97 16.55
C LEU A 229 18.06 -21.52 16.45
N ILE A 230 18.35 -20.23 16.62
CA ILE A 230 19.71 -19.70 16.63
C ILE A 230 20.13 -19.50 18.11
N PRO A 231 21.01 -20.35 18.65
CA PRO A 231 21.50 -20.25 20.03
C PRO A 231 22.43 -19.06 20.26
#